data_AF-A0A7J2S5H5-F1
#
_entry.id   AF-A0A7J2S5H5-F1
#
_cell.length_a   1.000
_cell.length_b   1.000
_cell.length_c   1.000
_cell.angle_alpha   90.00
_cell.angle_beta   90.00
_cell.angle_gamma   90.00
#
_symmetry.space_group_name_H-M   'P 1'
#
loop_
_entity.id
_entity.type
_entity.pdbx_description
1 polymer ?
#
loop_
_entity_poly.entity_id
_entity_poly.type
_entity_poly.pdbx_seq_one_letter_code
_entity_poly.pdbx_strand_id
1 'polypeptide(L)'
;MKKIVKIRVVISTFLITFFVVVFISGLGLYLAPSGRIAKESGWNFLGFDENSLEKIHTLIGFLMTGVTLIHLSLNYKMFTSEIKLLFKKRNK
;
A
#
# COMPACT_ATOMS: atom_id res chain seq x y z
N MET A 1 -6.97 27.38 0.60
CA MET A 1 -7.59 26.23 1.29
C MET A 1 -8.17 25.16 0.36
N LYS A 2 -9.09 25.47 -0.56
CA LYS A 2 -9.73 24.46 -1.44
C LYS A 2 -8.75 23.58 -2.24
N LYS A 3 -7.63 24.14 -2.73
CA LYS A 3 -6.60 23.39 -3.47
C LYS A 3 -5.89 22.32 -2.62
N ILE A 4 -5.63 22.62 -1.33
CA ILE A 4 -4.96 21.68 -0.41
C ILE A 4 -5.88 20.50 -0.06
N VAL A 5 -7.18 20.74 0.08
CA VAL A 5 -8.15 19.67 0.31
C VAL A 5 -8.25 18.76 -0.92
N LYS A 6 -8.29 19.34 -2.13
CA LYS A 6 -8.30 18.57 -3.39
C LYS A 6 -7.07 17.66 -3.52
N ILE A 7 -5.85 18.18 -3.27
CA ILE A 7 -4.64 17.34 -3.38
C ILE A 7 -4.62 16.23 -2.33
N ARG A 8 -5.11 16.47 -1.10
CA ARG A 8 -5.22 15.41 -0.09
C ARG A 8 -6.14 14.28 -0.54
N VAL A 9 -7.33 14.62 -1.07
CA VAL A 9 -8.27 13.62 -1.60
C VAL A 9 -7.63 12.81 -2.72
N VAL A 10 -6.97 13.47 -3.68
CA VAL A 10 -6.28 12.79 -4.79
C VAL A 10 -5.22 11.82 -4.27
N ILE A 11 -4.35 12.26 -3.35
CA ILE A 11 -3.30 11.42 -2.76
C ILE A 11 -3.91 10.23 -2.01
N SER A 12 -4.97 10.42 -1.23
CA SER A 12 -5.66 9.33 -0.53
C SER A 12 -6.32 8.33 -1.50
N THR A 13 -6.90 8.81 -2.61
CA THR A 13 -7.48 7.94 -3.65
C THR A 13 -6.42 7.11 -4.36
N PHE A 14 -5.25 7.68 -4.68
CA PHE A 14 -4.13 6.90 -5.21
C PHE A 14 -3.63 5.88 -4.19
N LEU A 15 -3.52 6.27 -2.92
CA LEU A 15 -3.02 5.39 -1.87
C LEU A 15 -3.91 4.16 -1.66
N ILE A 16 -5.24 4.33 -1.63
CA ILE A 16 -6.15 3.17 -1.51
C ILE A 16 -6.12 2.29 -2.75
N THR A 17 -5.97 2.89 -3.94
CA THR A 17 -5.88 2.14 -5.20
C THR A 17 -4.61 1.28 -5.22
N PHE A 18 -3.46 1.87 -4.88
CA PHE A 18 -2.20 1.12 -4.80
C PHE A 18 -2.21 0.08 -3.70
N PHE A 19 -2.82 0.36 -2.55
CA PHE A 19 -3.01 -0.61 -1.48
C PHE A 19 -3.75 -1.85 -1.98
N VAL A 20 -4.86 -1.70 -2.71
CA VAL A 20 -5.62 -2.84 -3.24
C VAL A 20 -4.75 -3.67 -4.18
N VAL A 21 -4.01 -3.04 -5.10
CA VAL A 21 -3.13 -3.76 -6.04
C VAL A 21 -2.02 -4.52 -5.32
N VAL A 22 -1.35 -3.88 -4.35
CA VAL A 22 -0.26 -4.48 -3.56
C VAL A 22 -0.78 -5.59 -2.66
N PHE A 23 -1.96 -5.41 -2.06
CA PHE A 23 -2.60 -6.41 -1.20
C PHE A 23 -2.96 -7.67 -1.99
N ILE A 24 -3.63 -7.53 -3.14
CA ILE A 24 -4.03 -8.67 -3.97
C ILE A 24 -2.81 -9.39 -4.56
N SER A 25 -1.83 -8.65 -5.08
CA SER A 25 -0.59 -9.25 -5.60
C SER A 25 0.24 -9.93 -4.50
N GLY A 26 0.27 -9.34 -3.30
CA GLY A 26 0.93 -9.92 -2.13
C GLY A 26 0.24 -11.20 -1.64
N LEU A 27 -1.09 -11.26 -1.67
CA LEU A 27 -1.83 -12.50 -1.41
C LEU A 27 -1.50 -13.58 -2.44
N GLY A 28 -1.42 -13.22 -3.73
CA GLY A 28 -0.98 -14.14 -4.77
C GLY A 28 0.41 -14.71 -4.47
N LEU A 29 1.39 -13.85 -4.19
CA LEU A 29 2.77 -14.26 -3.86
C LEU A 29 2.85 -15.07 -2.57
N TYR A 30 2.02 -14.78 -1.57
CA TYR A 30 1.94 -15.55 -0.33
C TYR A 30 1.44 -16.98 -0.56
N LEU A 31 0.53 -17.17 -1.51
CA LEU A 31 0.00 -18.48 -1.88
C LEU A 31 0.86 -19.21 -2.92
N ALA A 32 1.81 -18.52 -3.55
CA ALA A 32 2.67 -19.11 -4.57
C ALA A 32 3.57 -20.19 -3.93
N PRO A 33 3.66 -21.38 -4.55
CA PRO A 33 4.67 -22.36 -4.15
C PRO A 33 6.07 -21.84 -4.48
N SER A 34 7.11 -22.50 -3.98
CA SER A 34 8.49 -22.07 -4.24
C SER A 34 8.76 -21.91 -5.75
N GLY A 35 9.52 -20.89 -6.13
CA GLY A 35 9.51 -20.42 -7.52
C GLY A 35 9.98 -21.39 -8.61
N ARG A 36 10.63 -22.51 -8.25
CA ARG A 36 10.84 -23.62 -9.18
C ARG A 36 9.54 -24.41 -9.42
N ILE A 37 8.85 -24.75 -8.34
CA ILE A 37 7.58 -25.49 -8.37
C ILE A 37 6.50 -24.64 -9.04
N ALA A 38 6.43 -23.34 -8.75
CA ALA A 38 5.47 -22.44 -9.40
C ALA A 38 5.63 -22.44 -10.93
N LYS A 39 6.87 -22.39 -11.42
CA LYS A 39 7.17 -22.47 -12.86
C LYS A 39 6.85 -23.85 -13.46
N GLU A 40 7.28 -24.92 -12.81
CA GLU A 40 7.08 -26.29 -13.29
C GLU A 40 5.59 -26.69 -13.30
N SER A 41 4.80 -26.18 -12.33
CA SER A 41 3.36 -26.49 -12.22
C SER A 41 2.45 -25.56 -13.05
N GLY A 42 3.00 -24.52 -13.68
CA GLY A 42 2.20 -23.50 -14.37
C GLY A 42 1.30 -22.71 -13.42
N TRP A 43 1.75 -22.51 -12.17
CA TRP A 43 1.00 -21.79 -11.16
C TRP A 43 0.67 -20.38 -11.65
N ASN A 44 -0.59 -19.99 -11.47
CA ASN A 44 -1.05 -18.66 -11.76
C ASN A 44 -2.06 -18.22 -10.71
N PHE A 45 -2.15 -16.91 -10.50
CA PHE A 45 -3.15 -16.29 -9.65
C PHE A 45 -3.75 -15.11 -10.38
N LEU A 46 -5.08 -15.15 -10.56
CA LEU A 46 -5.84 -14.18 -11.35
C LEU A 46 -5.29 -13.99 -12.78
N GLY A 47 -4.75 -15.07 -13.37
CA GLY A 47 -4.18 -15.05 -14.71
C GLY A 47 -2.75 -14.52 -14.81
N PHE A 48 -2.10 -14.20 -13.69
CA PHE A 48 -0.68 -13.82 -13.65
C PHE A 48 0.17 -14.93 -13.06
N ASP A 49 1.33 -15.19 -13.66
CA ASP A 49 2.36 -16.05 -13.07
C ASP A 49 3.04 -15.34 -11.89
N GLU A 50 3.74 -16.13 -11.06
CA GLU A 50 4.48 -15.65 -9.88
C GLU A 50 5.39 -14.46 -10.19
N ASN A 51 6.16 -14.51 -11.27
CA ASN A 51 7.12 -13.47 -11.62
C ASN A 51 6.44 -12.20 -12.12
N SER A 52 5.29 -12.30 -12.79
CA SER A 52 4.47 -11.14 -13.12
C SER A 52 3.89 -10.47 -11.88
N LEU A 53 3.40 -11.27 -10.91
CA LEU A 53 2.90 -10.75 -9.64
C LEU A 53 4.01 -10.08 -8.83
N GLU A 54 5.22 -10.67 -8.79
CA GLU A 54 6.38 -10.10 -8.09
C GLU A 54 6.74 -8.72 -8.65
N LYS A 55 6.76 -8.58 -9.98
CA LYS A 55 7.03 -7.30 -10.66
C LYS A 55 5.98 -6.25 -10.34
N ILE A 56 4.69 -6.59 -10.45
CA ILE A 56 3.59 -5.67 -10.16
C ILE A 56 3.62 -5.27 -8.68
N HIS A 57 3.76 -6.24 -7.77
CA HIS A 57 3.82 -6.00 -6.34
C HIS A 57 4.95 -5.06 -5.96
N THR A 58 6.16 -5.33 -6.46
CA THR A 58 7.36 -4.56 -6.13
C THR A 58 7.29 -3.15 -6.69
N LEU A 59 6.91 -2.99 -7.97
CA LEU A 59 6.81 -1.68 -8.60
C LEU A 59 5.73 -0.82 -7.93
N ILE A 60 4.52 -1.35 -7.77
CA ILE A 60 3.43 -0.60 -7.14
C ILE A 60 3.70 -0.38 -5.65
N GLY A 61 4.38 -1.30 -4.97
CA GLY A 61 4.83 -1.14 -3.58
C GLY A 61 5.77 0.06 -3.40
N PHE A 62 6.74 0.24 -4.31
CA PHE A 62 7.60 1.42 -4.29
C PHE A 62 6.83 2.73 -4.58
N LEU A 63 5.92 2.72 -5.56
CA LEU A 63 5.06 3.89 -5.84
C LEU A 63 4.17 4.23 -4.64
N MET A 64 3.56 3.20 -4.02
CA MET A 64 2.75 3.35 -2.81
C MET A 64 3.55 3.94 -1.67
N THR A 65 4.79 3.51 -1.48
CA THR A 65 5.70 4.05 -0.47
C THR A 65 5.95 5.54 -0.71
N GLY A 66 6.25 5.95 -1.95
CA GLY A 66 6.42 7.36 -2.31
C GLY A 66 5.18 8.21 -2.03
N VAL A 67 4.00 7.73 -2.43
CA VAL A 67 2.72 8.42 -2.17
C VAL A 67 2.41 8.47 -0.67
N THR A 68 2.75 7.43 0.09
CA THR A 68 2.58 7.40 1.55
C THR A 68 3.43 8.47 2.24
N LEU A 69 4.68 8.67 1.80
CA LEU A 69 5.54 9.73 2.33
C LEU A 69 4.91 11.12 2.08
N ILE A 70 4.43 11.37 0.86
CA ILE A 70 3.72 12.62 0.51
C ILE A 70 2.47 12.80 1.38
N HIS A 71 1.67 11.72 1.53
CA HIS A 71 0.47 11.72 2.36
C HIS A 71 0.79 12.08 3.82
N LEU A 72 1.84 11.49 4.39
CA LEU A 72 2.28 11.76 5.75
C LEU A 72 2.78 13.20 5.89
N SER A 73 3.58 13.71 4.95
CA SER A 73 4.05 15.11 4.97
C SER A 73 2.88 16.10 4.93
N LEU A 74 1.86 15.87 4.10
CA LEU A 74 0.68 16.74 4.01
C LEU A 74 -0.19 16.73 5.27
N ASN A 75 -0.18 15.62 6.02
CA ASN A 75 -1.02 15.39 7.20
C ASN A 75 -0.23 15.32 8.52
N TYR A 76 1.05 15.69 8.53
CA TYR A 76 1.96 15.50 9.67
C TYR A 76 1.48 16.15 10.98
N LYS A 77 0.88 17.35 10.88
CA LYS A 77 0.32 18.04 12.06
C LYS A 77 -0.85 17.28 12.69
N MET A 78 -1.71 16.68 11.86
CA MET A 78 -2.82 15.87 12.33
C MET A 78 -2.31 14.57 12.94
N PHE A 79 -1.41 13.87 12.23
CA PHE A 79 -0.79 12.64 12.71
C PHE A 79 -0.11 12.82 14.08
N THR A 80 0.74 13.83 14.24
CA THR A 80 1.40 14.11 15.53
C THR A 80 0.42 14.49 16.63
N SER A 81 -0.68 15.16 16.30
CA SER A 81 -1.76 15.43 17.26
C SER A 81 -2.44 14.14 17.73
N GLU A 82 -2.76 13.24 16.80
CA GLU A 82 -3.36 11.93 17.11
C GLU A 82 -2.44 11.08 17.97
N ILE A 83 -1.14 11.01 17.64
CA ILE A 83 -0.13 10.33 18.46
C ILE A 83 -0.10 10.92 19.88
N LYS A 84 -0.09 12.25 20.03
CA LYS A 84 -0.12 12.88 21.36
C LYS A 84 -1.38 12.51 22.14
N LEU A 85 -2.53 12.42 21.48
CA LEU A 85 -3.79 12.03 22.11
C LEU A 85 -3.79 10.56 22.55
N LEU A 86 -3.20 9.65 21.77
CA LEU A 86 -3.04 8.25 22.14
C LEU A 86 -2.24 8.07 23.45
N PHE A 87 -1.24 8.92 23.69
CA PHE A 87 -0.42 8.88 24.91
C PHE A 87 -0.91 9.79 26.04
N LYS A 88 -1.93 10.63 25.80
CA LYS A 88 -2.49 11.47 26.85
C LYS A 88 -3.34 10.60 27.78
N LYS A 89 -2.81 10.28 28.96
CA LYS A 89 -3.55 9.56 30.01
C LYS A 89 -4.86 10.30 30.28
N ARG A 90 -5.99 9.63 30.09
CA ARG A 90 -7.31 10.19 30.36
C ARG A 90 -7.45 10.31 31.88
N ASN A 91 -7.12 11.47 32.44
CA ASN A 91 -7.46 11.79 33.83
C ASN A 91 -9.00 11.76 33.90
N LYS A 92 -9.50 10.74 34.60
CA LYS A 92 -10.92 10.57 34.93
C LYS A 92 -11.27 11.55 36.04
#